data_AF-A0A9E2B767-F1
#
_entry.id   AF-A0A9E2B767-F1
#
_cell.length_a   1.000
_cell.length_b   1.000
_cell.length_c   1.000
_cell.angle_alpha   90.00
_cell.angle_beta   90.00
_cell.angle_gamma   90.00
#
_symmetry.space_group_name_H-M   'P 1'
#
loop_
_entity.id
_entity.type
_entity.pdbx_description
1 polymer ?
#
loop_
_entity_poly.entity_id
_entity_poly.type
_entity_poly.pdbx_seq_one_letter_code
_entity_poly.pdbx_strand_id
1 'polypeptide(L)' 'MFFLLAGVAMLSTILGLFWLKDRMESPVLARIAFSEPVARLAVVAAAFIVLGLLLMLSEFFTRGSA' A
#
# COMPACT_ATOMS: atom_id res chain seq x y z
N MET A 1 6.61 13.47 2.54
CA MET A 1 5.34 13.35 1.78
C MET A 1 5.38 12.38 0.60
N PHE A 2 6.40 12.42 -0.28
CA PHE A 2 6.48 11.55 -1.47
C PHE A 2 6.36 10.04 -1.16
N PHE A 3 7.02 9.54 -0.11
CA PHE A 3 6.92 8.13 0.30
C PHE A 3 5.50 7.71 0.73
N LEU A 4 4.79 8.61 1.41
CA LEU A 4 3.42 8.38 1.87
C LEU A 4 2.46 8.33 0.68
N LEU A 5 2.60 9.26 -0.28
CA LEU A 5 1.82 9.26 -1.52
C LEU A 5 2.11 8.02 -2.38
N ALA A 6 3.38 7.63 -2.52
CA ALA A 6 3.77 6.41 -3.22
C ALA A 6 3.15 5.17 -2.57
N GLY A 7 3.22 5.06 -1.24
CA GLY A 7 2.59 3.98 -0.48
C GLY A 7 1.06 3.92 -0.67
N VAL A 8 0.38 5.07 -0.59
CA VAL A 8 -1.09 5.16 -0.76
C VAL A 8 -1.52 4.83 -2.19
N ALA A 9 -0.79 5.30 -3.20
CA ALA A 9 -1.08 4.99 -4.60
C ALA A 9 -0.92 3.49 -4.89
N MET A 10 0.15 2.90 -4.37
CA MET A 10 0.45 1.48 -4.51
C MET A 10 -0.61 0.63 -3.77
N LEU A 11 -1.01 1.03 -2.57
CA LEU A 11 -2.06 0.35 -1.81
C LEU A 11 -3.44 0.47 -2.48
N SER A 12 -3.78 1.64 -3.02
CA SER A 12 -5.03 1.85 -3.77
C SER A 12 -5.11 0.96 -5.02
N THR A 13 -3.98 0.77 -5.69
CA THR A 13 -3.89 -0.13 -6.86
C THR A 13 -4.14 -1.59 -6.45
N ILE A 14 -3.58 -2.03 -5.33
CA ILE A 14 -3.76 -3.39 -4.80
C ILE A 14 -5.20 -3.60 -4.33
N LEU A 15 -5.77 -2.65 -3.59
CA LEU A 15 -7.19 -2.70 -3.19
C LEU A 15 -8.11 -2.69 -4.41
N GLY A 16 -7.83 -1.87 -5.42
CA GLY A 16 -8.58 -1.83 -6.67
C GLY A 16 -8.56 -3.18 -7.39
N LEU A 17 -7.41 -3.86 -7.39
CA LEU A 17 -7.28 -5.21 -7.95
C LEU A 17 -8.10 -6.25 -7.17
N PHE A 18 -8.09 -6.17 -5.83
CA PHE A 18 -8.90 -7.04 -4.96
C PHE A 18 -10.39 -6.77 -5.09
N TRP A 19 -10.79 -5.50 -5.19
CA TRP A 19 -12.17 -5.10 -5.40
C TRP A 19 -12.68 -5.54 -6.78
N LEU A 20 -11.85 -5.41 -7.82
CA LEU A 20 -12.20 -5.87 -9.16
C LEU A 20 -12.32 -7.40 -9.23
N LYS A 21 -11.48 -8.13 -8.49
CA LYS A 21 -11.62 -9.59 -8.31
C LYS A 21 -12.99 -9.91 -7.71
N ASP A 22 -13.37 -9.23 -6.64
CA ASP A 22 -14.62 -9.46 -5.92
C ASP A 22 -15.84 -9.14 -6.80
N ARG A 23 -15.75 -8.08 -7.63
CA ARG A 23 -16.82 -7.66 -8.53
C ARG A 23 -17.02 -8.55 -9.75
N MET A 24 -15.93 -9.14 -10.27
CA MET A 24 -15.95 -9.94 -11.51
C MET A 24 -16.12 -11.44 -11.24
N GLU A 25 -16.02 -11.90 -9.99
CA GLU A 25 -15.99 -13.33 -9.57
C GLU A 25 -15.11 -14.22 -10.47
N SER A 26 -14.09 -13.61 -11.08
CA SER A 26 -13.32 -14.26 -12.14
C SER A 26 -12.22 -15.13 -11.54
N PRO A 27 -12.16 -16.44 -11.85
CA PRO A 27 -11.12 -17.33 -11.34
C PRO A 27 -9.72 -16.94 -11.83
N VAL A 28 -9.62 -16.21 -12.94
CA VAL A 28 -8.34 -15.68 -13.47
C VAL A 28 -7.84 -14.53 -12.59
N LEU A 29 -8.73 -13.61 -12.19
CA LEU A 29 -8.37 -12.53 -11.27
C LEU A 29 -8.06 -13.04 -9.87
N ALA A 30 -8.75 -14.09 -9.41
CA ALA A 30 -8.42 -14.74 -8.15
C ALA A 30 -7.00 -15.32 -8.18
N ARG A 31 -6.59 -15.95 -9.29
CA ARG A 31 -5.23 -16.47 -9.47
C ARG A 31 -4.16 -15.37 -9.47
N ILE A 32 -4.45 -14.22 -10.08
CA ILE A 32 -3.51 -13.09 -10.12
C ILE A 32 -3.43 -12.41 -8.75
N ALA A 33 -4.57 -12.13 -8.11
CA ALA A 33 -4.62 -11.48 -6.80
C ALA A 33 -3.98 -12.32 -5.68
N PHE A 34 -4.07 -13.65 -5.76
CA PHE A 34 -3.43 -14.58 -4.82
C PHE A 34 -2.03 -15.03 -5.24
N SER A 35 -1.46 -14.45 -6.29
CA SER A 35 -0.12 -14.81 -6.74
C SER A 35 0.94 -14.23 -5.79
N GLU A 36 2.02 -14.99 -5.60
CA GLU A 36 3.17 -14.62 -4.79
C GLU A 36 3.73 -13.20 -5.05
N PRO A 37 3.83 -12.70 -6.31
CA PRO A 37 4.27 -11.33 -6.56
C PRO A 37 3.29 -10.26 -6.05
N VAL A 38 1.97 -10.51 -6.09
CA VAL A 38 0.97 -9.56 -5.55
C VAL A 38 1.05 -9.50 -4.03
N ALA A 39 1.28 -10.64 -3.36
CA ALA A 39 1.53 -10.67 -1.92
C ALA A 39 2.79 -9.88 -1.55
N ARG A 40 3.89 -10.05 -2.31
CA ARG A 40 5.12 -9.26 -2.11
C ARG A 40 4.90 -7.77 -2.35
N LEU A 41 4.16 -7.40 -3.40
CA LEU A 41 3.78 -6.02 -3.69
C LEU A 41 2.97 -5.40 -2.54
N ALA A 42 2.06 -6.15 -1.92
CA ALA A 42 1.30 -5.71 -0.76
C ALA A 42 2.19 -5.44 0.46
N VAL A 43 3.15 -6.32 0.73
CA VAL A 43 4.13 -6.12 1.81
C VAL A 43 5.00 -4.89 1.55
N VAL A 44 5.44 -4.69 0.31
CA VAL A 44 6.22 -3.50 -0.08
C VAL A 44 5.38 -2.22 0.07
N ALA A 45 4.12 -2.22 -0.36
CA ALA A 45 3.22 -1.09 -0.18
C ALA A 45 3.00 -0.75 1.30
N ALA A 46 2.80 -1.77 2.14
CA ALA A 46 2.71 -1.61 3.59
C ALA A 46 3.99 -1.01 4.19
N ALA A 47 5.16 -1.49 3.77
CA ALA A 47 6.45 -0.96 4.21
C ALA A 47 6.61 0.53 3.85
N PHE A 48 6.23 0.93 2.63
CA PHE A 48 6.26 2.34 2.22
C PHE A 48 5.33 3.22 3.05
N ILE A 49 4.14 2.74 3.40
CA ILE A 49 3.19 3.48 4.25
C ILE A 49 3.76 3.65 5.66
N VAL A 50 4.31 2.58 6.25
CA VAL A 50 4.91 2.63 7.59
C VAL A 50 6.09 3.60 7.62
N LEU A 51 6.99 3.52 6.64
CA LEU A 51 8.12 4.46 6.53
C LEU A 51 7.65 5.90 6.34
N GLY A 52 6.65 6.14 5.50
CA GLY A 52 6.06 7.46 5.30
C GLY A 52 5.44 8.04 6.58
N LEU A 53 4.72 7.22 7.35
CA LEU A 53 4.17 7.58 8.66
C LEU A 53 5.26 7.89 9.67
N LEU A 54 6.30 7.07 9.74
CA LEU A 54 7.40 7.23 10.69
C LEU A 54 8.16 8.54 10.45
N LEU A 55 8.43 8.86 9.18
CA LEU A 55 9.04 10.14 8.80
C LEU A 55 8.13 11.33 9.16
N MET A 56 6.83 11.25 8.86
CA MET A 56 5.88 12.30 9.22
C MET A 56 5.79 12.50 10.75
N LEU A 57 5.83 11.41 11.52
CA LEU A 57 5.83 11.46 12.98
C LEU A 57 7.11 12.11 13.51
N SER A 58 8.27 11.79 12.92
CA SER A 58 9.55 12.39 13.30
C SER A 58 9.58 13.89 13.04
N GLU A 59 9.10 14.36 11.88
CA GLU A 59 8.98 15.80 11.61
C GLU A 59 8.03 16.49 12.60
N PHE A 60 6.93 15.84 12.96
CA PHE A 60 5.98 16.38 13.92
C PHE A 60 6.59 16.53 15.32
N PHE A 61 7.31 15.51 15.79
CA PHE A 61 8.03 15.57 17.07
C PHE A 61 9.14 16.63 17.05
N THR A 62 9.94 16.70 15.99
CA THR A 62 11.01 17.70 15.86
C THR A 62 10.47 19.13 15.83
N ARG A 63 9.30 19.36 15.22
CA ARG A 63 8.65 20.69 15.20
C ARG A 63 7.93 21.02 16.51
N GLY A 64 7.41 20.02 17.23
CA GLY A 64 6.78 20.23 18.54
C GLY A 64 7.77 20.40 19.70
N SER A 65 9.04 20.05 19.49
CA SER A 65 10.13 20.22 20.46
C SER A 65 10.94 21.52 20.30
N ALA A 66 10.52 22.41 19.39
CA ALA A 66 11.11 23.74 19.15
C ALA A 66 10.11 24.84 19.55
#